data_AF-A0A2P6PB95-F1
#
_entry.id   AF-A0A2P6PB95-F1
#
_cell.length_a   1.000
_cell.length_b   1.000
_cell.length_c   1.000
_cell.angle_alpha   90.00
_cell.angle_beta   90.00
_cell.angle_gamma   90.00
#
_symmetry.space_group_name_H-M   'P 1'
#
loop_
_entity.id
_entity.type
_entity.pdbx_description
1 polymer ?
#
loop_
_entity_poly.entity_id
_entity_poly.type
_entity_poly.pdbx_seq_one_letter_code
_entity_poly.pdbx_strand_id
1 'polypeptide(L)'
;MPRGGPGPLNNFSSLSVASTFIKSPLSESIVLLAIHPFDAQADGELNLSIDDYVVVREMGPNGWSGGECKGMAGWFPSAYIERQEKHQ
;
A
#
# COMPACT_ATOMS: atom_id res chain seq x y z
N MET A 1 -12.18 9.42 -2.71
CA MET A 1 -11.79 8.01 -2.99
C MET A 1 -13.05 7.17 -2.96
N PRO A 2 -13.29 6.25 -3.92
CA PRO A 2 -14.37 5.27 -3.79
C PRO A 2 -14.17 4.45 -2.51
N ARG A 3 -15.26 4.08 -1.83
CA ARG A 3 -15.23 3.22 -0.64
C ARG A 3 -14.95 1.79 -1.09
N GLY A 4 -13.69 1.36 -1.00
CA GLY A 4 -13.21 0.05 -1.42
C GLY A 4 -11.90 0.19 -2.19
N GLY A 5 -10.84 -0.39 -1.63
CA GLY A 5 -9.54 -0.50 -2.29
C GLY A 5 -9.62 -1.22 -3.66
N PRO A 6 -8.54 -1.16 -4.47
CA PRO A 6 -8.49 -1.81 -5.77
C PRO A 6 -8.41 -3.34 -5.63
N GLY A 7 -9.53 -3.97 -5.27
CA GLY A 7 -9.68 -5.43 -5.21
C GLY A 7 -8.71 -6.16 -4.28
N PRO A 8 -8.80 -7.50 -4.20
CA PRO A 8 -7.89 -8.30 -3.39
C PRO A 8 -6.46 -8.22 -3.92
N LEU A 9 -5.52 -8.05 -2.98
CA LEU A 9 -4.07 -8.13 -3.21
C LEU A 9 -3.68 -9.40 -3.99
N ASN A 10 -4.45 -10.48 -3.89
CA ASN A 10 -4.20 -11.75 -4.55
C ASN A 10 -4.11 -11.66 -6.10
N ASN A 11 -4.52 -10.54 -6.71
CA ASN A 11 -4.26 -10.27 -8.13
C ASN A 11 -2.83 -9.77 -8.43
N PHE A 12 -1.92 -9.73 -7.44
CA PHE A 12 -0.47 -9.48 -7.61
C PHE A 12 0.20 -10.39 -8.64
N SER A 13 -0.48 -11.43 -9.15
CA SER A 13 0.08 -12.39 -10.10
C SER A 13 -0.78 -12.68 -11.34
N SER A 14 -2.01 -12.16 -11.46
CA SER A 14 -2.94 -12.60 -12.53
C SER A 14 -3.21 -11.55 -13.61
N LEU A 15 -2.25 -10.66 -13.86
CA LEU A 15 -2.08 -9.99 -15.16
C LEU A 15 -0.61 -10.10 -15.61
N SER A 16 -0.15 -11.32 -15.89
CA SER A 16 1.04 -11.50 -16.72
C SER A 16 0.91 -12.74 -17.58
N VAL A 17 0.07 -12.62 -18.61
CA VAL A 17 0.42 -13.21 -19.89
C VAL A 17 1.05 -12.10 -20.73
N ALA A 18 2.38 -12.16 -20.87
CA ALA A 18 3.21 -11.42 -21.81
C ALA A 18 3.17 -9.88 -21.75
N SER A 19 4.03 -9.29 -20.91
CA SER A 19 4.82 -8.13 -21.31
C SER A 19 6.00 -7.93 -20.39
N THR A 20 7.18 -8.29 -20.92
CA THR A 20 8.47 -7.69 -20.61
C THR A 20 8.98 -7.86 -19.17
N PHE A 21 9.97 -8.73 -19.04
CA PHE A 21 11.06 -8.62 -18.07
C PHE A 21 11.36 -7.15 -17.72
N ILE A 22 10.82 -6.63 -16.61
CA ILE A 22 11.47 -5.75 -15.61
C ILE A 22 10.57 -5.82 -14.35
N LYS A 23 10.72 -6.85 -13.51
CA LYS A 23 10.66 -6.56 -12.06
C LYS A 23 11.95 -5.79 -11.83
N SER A 24 11.88 -4.46 -11.86
CA SER A 24 13.03 -3.60 -11.63
C SER A 24 13.69 -4.05 -10.33
N PRO A 25 15.03 -4.16 -10.25
CA PRO A 25 15.74 -4.56 -9.03
C PRO A 25 15.65 -3.52 -7.89
N LEU A 26 14.66 -2.61 -7.94
CA LEU A 26 14.46 -1.46 -7.07
C LEU A 26 12.97 -1.27 -6.74
N SER A 27 12.24 -2.33 -6.39
CA SER A 27 11.01 -2.16 -5.59
C SER A 27 11.43 -1.77 -4.17
N GLU A 28 11.97 -0.56 -4.03
CA GLU A 28 12.38 0.03 -2.78
C GLU A 28 11.10 0.22 -1.97
N SER A 29 10.89 -0.69 -1.01
CA SER A 29 9.71 -0.62 -0.15
C SER A 29 9.89 0.58 0.77
N ILE A 30 9.02 1.57 0.62
CA ILE A 30 9.16 2.83 1.37
C ILE A 30 8.39 2.66 2.68
N VAL A 31 9.07 2.88 3.81
CA VAL A 31 8.43 2.89 5.12
C VAL A 31 7.85 4.28 5.36
N LEU A 32 6.53 4.35 5.50
CA LEU A 32 5.77 5.57 5.72
C LEU A 32 5.07 5.49 7.08
N LEU A 33 4.77 6.64 7.68
CA LEU A 33 3.99 6.69 8.91
C LEU A 33 2.54 6.99 8.59
N ALA A 34 1.64 6.25 9.20
CA ALA A 34 0.23 6.59 9.18
C ALA A 34 -0.01 7.88 9.98
N ILE A 35 -0.51 8.92 9.30
CA ILE A 35 -0.91 10.20 9.90
C ILE A 35 -2.40 10.24 10.26
N HIS A 36 -3.17 9.29 9.72
CA HIS A 36 -4.59 9.13 9.97
C HIS A 36 -4.95 7.66 10.23
N PRO A 37 -5.89 7.39 11.15
CA PRO A 37 -6.37 6.04 11.37
C PRO A 37 -7.25 5.60 10.19
N PHE A 38 -7.15 4.33 9.83
CA PHE A 38 -7.97 3.72 8.79
C PHE A 38 -8.41 2.34 9.24
N ASP A 39 -9.73 2.14 9.34
CA ASP A 39 -10.32 0.85 9.64
C ASP A 39 -10.58 0.09 8.34
N ALA A 40 -9.90 -1.05 8.18
CA ALA A 40 -10.16 -1.98 7.10
C ALA A 40 -11.61 -2.49 7.19
N GLN A 41 -12.39 -2.32 6.14
CA GLN A 41 -13.77 -2.77 6.04
C GLN A 41 -13.94 -3.98 5.10
N ALA A 42 -12.94 -4.26 4.27
CA ALA A 42 -12.93 -5.38 3.34
C ALA A 42 -11.69 -6.28 3.50
N ASP A 43 -11.85 -7.56 3.15
CA ASP A 43 -10.75 -8.51 3.00
C ASP A 43 -9.79 -8.03 1.90
N GLY A 44 -8.63 -7.51 2.31
CA GLY A 44 -7.64 -6.88 1.44
C GLY A 44 -7.37 -5.42 1.75
N GLU A 45 -8.04 -4.82 2.74
CA GLU A 45 -7.69 -3.50 3.29
C GLU A 45 -6.78 -3.64 4.51
N LEU A 46 -5.88 -2.67 4.71
CA LEU A 46 -4.94 -2.67 5.84
C LEU A 46 -5.45 -1.72 6.92
N ASN A 47 -5.49 -2.16 8.17
CA ASN A 47 -5.78 -1.25 9.27
C ASN A 47 -4.57 -0.35 9.54
N LEU A 48 -4.81 0.96 9.69
CA LEU A 48 -3.79 1.93 10.04
C LEU A 48 -4.12 2.57 11.38
N SER A 49 -3.13 2.69 12.25
CA SER A 49 -3.20 3.57 13.42
C SER A 49 -2.24 4.74 13.24
N ILE A 50 -2.55 5.89 13.82
CA ILE A 50 -1.62 7.03 13.82
C ILE A 50 -0.27 6.57 14.40
N ASP A 51 0.83 7.01 13.78
CA ASP A 51 2.22 6.63 14.09
C ASP A 51 2.58 5.15 13.81
N ASP A 52 1.71 4.38 13.15
CA ASP A 52 2.10 3.05 12.67
C ASP A 52 3.05 3.14 11.47
N TYR A 53 4.08 2.30 11.49
CA TYR A 53 4.98 2.11 10.35
C TYR A 53 4.34 1.18 9.32
N VAL A 54 4.16 1.70 8.11
CA VAL A 54 3.56 0.99 6.99
C VAL A 54 4.61 0.83 5.90
N VAL A 55 4.86 -0.41 5.50
CA VAL A 55 5.79 -0.73 4.42
C VAL A 55 5.02 -0.67 3.12
N VAL A 56 5.16 0.43 2.37
CA VAL A 56 4.52 0.59 1.07
C VAL A 56 5.34 -0.11 0.01
N ARG A 57 4.73 -1.11 -0.64
CA ARG A 57 5.36 -1.89 -1.70
C ARG A 57 4.88 -1.45 -3.08
N GLU A 58 3.65 -0.95 -3.19
CA GLU A 58 3.05 -0.53 -4.45
C GLU A 58 2.14 0.70 -4.28
N MET A 59 2.11 1.57 -5.29
CA MET A 59 1.14 2.64 -5.42
C MET A 59 0.07 2.18 -6.43
N GLY A 60 -1.12 1.89 -5.94
CA GLY A 60 -2.27 1.51 -6.74
C GLY A 60 -2.93 2.71 -7.45
N PRO A 61 -3.82 2.44 -8.42
CA PRO A 61 -4.58 3.48 -9.09
C PRO A 61 -5.57 4.17 -8.12
N ASN A 62 -5.96 5.41 -8.45
CA ASN A 62 -6.95 6.19 -7.69
C ASN A 62 -6.54 6.61 -6.27
N GLY A 63 -5.24 6.71 -5.98
CA GLY A 63 -4.72 7.21 -4.69
C GLY A 63 -4.74 6.18 -3.56
N TRP A 64 -4.68 4.89 -3.92
CA TRP A 64 -4.51 3.78 -3.00
C TRP A 64 -3.05 3.33 -3.00
N SER A 65 -2.56 2.88 -1.86
CA SER A 65 -1.25 2.26 -1.70
C SER A 65 -1.42 0.86 -1.14
N GLY A 66 -0.67 -0.08 -1.71
CA GLY A 66 -0.57 -1.45 -1.23
C GLY A 66 0.66 -1.57 -0.35
N GLY A 67 0.45 -2.05 0.87
CA GLY A 67 1.54 -2.20 1.83
C GLY A 67 1.22 -3.19 2.92
N GLU A 68 2.13 -3.25 3.89
CA GLU A 68 2.09 -4.21 4.97
C GLU A 68 2.41 -3.52 6.30
N CYS A 69 1.63 -3.81 7.33
CA CYS A 69 1.84 -3.34 8.69
C CYS A 69 1.48 -4.48 9.65
N LYS A 70 2.29 -4.69 10.69
CA LYS A 70 2.04 -5.70 11.74
C LYS A 70 1.80 -7.12 11.20
N GLY A 71 2.39 -7.47 10.05
CA GLY A 71 2.21 -8.77 9.39
C GLY A 71 0.90 -8.95 8.62
N MET A 72 0.08 -7.89 8.52
CA MET A 72 -1.09 -7.84 7.65
C MET A 72 -0.75 -7.02 6.41
N ALA A 73 -1.14 -7.52 5.23
CA ALA A 73 -0.98 -6.81 3.97
C ALA A 73 -2.35 -6.36 3.47
N GLY A 74 -2.42 -5.13 2.98
CA GLY A 74 -3.68 -4.56 2.53
C GLY A 74 -3.53 -3.25 1.78
N TRP A 75 -4.64 -2.80 1.24
CA TRP A 75 -4.79 -1.50 0.60
C TRP A 75 -5.22 -0.46 1.64
N PHE A 76 -4.64 0.72 1.51
CA PHE A 76 -5.02 1.89 2.29
C PHE A 76 -4.86 3.14 1.43
N PRO A 77 -5.51 4.25 1.79
CA PRO A 77 -5.38 5.49 1.03
C PRO A 77 -3.96 6.06 1.18
N SER A 78 -3.30 6.40 0.08
CA SER A 78 -1.97 7.03 0.09
C SER A 78 -1.97 8.39 0.79
N ALA A 79 -3.14 9.00 0.99
CA ALA A 79 -3.30 10.25 1.72
C ALA A 79 -3.24 10.08 3.24
N TYR A 80 -3.29 8.85 3.76
CA TYR A 80 -3.35 8.55 5.20
C TYR A 80 -1.97 8.21 5.77
N ILE A 81 -0.99 8.11 4.88
CA ILE A 81 0.40 7.81 5.16
C ILE A 81 1.26 8.95 4.62
N GLU A 82 2.29 9.32 5.38
CA GLU A 82 3.19 10.40 5.02
C GLU A 82 4.64 9.91 5.06
N ARG A 83 5.46 10.40 4.13
CA ARG A 83 6.89 10.15 4.20
C ARG A 83 7.42 10.95 5.37
N GLN A 84 8.12 10.28 6.26
CA GLN A 84 9.09 10.93 7.13
C GLN A 84 10.26 11.39 6.23
N GLU A 85 10.03 12.41 5.39
CA GLU A 85 11.12 13.17 4.80
C GLU A 85 11.85 13.81 5.97
N LYS A 86 12.93 13.15 6.42
CA LYS A 86 13.92 13.77 7.27
C LYS A 86 14.51 14.92 6.46
N HIS A 87 13.92 16.10 6.59
CA HIS A 87 14.59 17.34 6.24
C HIS A 87 15.82 17.42 7.16
N GLN A 88 16.99 17.14 6.59
CA GLN A 88 18.28 17.55 7.17
C GLN A 88 18.56 19.00 6.80
#